data_AF-A0A2N2KS50-F1
#
_entry.id   AF-A0A2N2KS50-F1
#
_cell.length_a   1.000
_cell.length_b   1.000
_cell.length_c   1.000
_cell.angle_alpha   90.00
_cell.angle_beta   90.00
_cell.angle_gamma   90.00
#
_symmetry.space_group_name_H-M   'P 1'
#
loop_
_entity.id
_entity.type
_entity.pdbx_description
1 polymer ?
#
loop_
_entity_poly.entity_id
_entity_poly.type
_entity_poly.pdbx_seq_one_letter_code
_entity_poly.pdbx_strand_id
1 'polypeptide(L)'
;MTKKSPFAENMSPDEKFSAVANLKEQLEENFISLGQLLSEIKRSKLFLFKGYEKFKDFVEAEYQLSGSLAGRLVSTFDLFIEEMDIDEGEVKEIGFDRLQMIKPFMQKADWQLRDEWVHKAEEMPTKELREHIKELKKQEKEGDTDLKDVYVDQYLEKMISWFNCSRKELNFKLALYFQDADLDEIKKIVKERQRVFEQTTNTNKE
;
A
#
# COMPACT_ATOMS: atom_id res chain seq x y z
N MET A 1 11.25 37.04 -11.32
CA MET A 1 12.57 36.78 -11.94
C MET A 1 12.97 35.36 -11.60
N THR A 2 12.78 34.43 -12.53
CA THR A 2 13.22 33.03 -12.40
C THR A 2 14.74 33.02 -12.50
N LYS A 3 15.44 32.86 -11.36
CA LYS A 3 16.88 32.61 -11.38
C LYS A 3 17.10 31.28 -12.09
N LYS A 4 17.60 31.33 -13.33
CA LYS A 4 18.05 30.13 -14.04
C LYS A 4 19.21 29.52 -13.27
N SER A 5 19.20 28.19 -13.16
CA SER A 5 20.27 27.44 -12.49
C SER A 5 21.59 27.67 -13.24
N PRO A 6 22.67 28.13 -12.59
CA PRO A 6 23.96 28.40 -13.23
C PRO A 6 24.61 27.14 -13.83
N PHE A 7 24.10 25.95 -13.49
CA PHE A 7 24.57 24.67 -14.01
C PHE A 7 24.05 24.34 -15.40
N ALA A 8 22.85 24.82 -15.78
CA ALA A 8 22.16 24.32 -16.98
C ALA A 8 22.44 25.12 -18.26
N GLU A 9 22.97 26.33 -18.17
CA GLU A 9 23.13 27.21 -19.34
C GLU A 9 24.36 26.88 -20.20
N ASN A 10 25.40 26.24 -19.64
CA ASN A 10 26.67 25.99 -20.34
C ASN A 10 26.96 24.50 -20.63
N MET A 11 26.06 23.58 -20.25
CA MET A 11 26.24 22.15 -20.50
C MET A 11 25.61 21.73 -21.83
N SER A 12 26.31 20.87 -22.56
CA SER A 12 25.75 20.10 -23.68
C SER A 12 24.62 19.16 -23.21
N PRO A 13 23.77 18.66 -24.12
CA PRO A 13 22.73 17.70 -23.78
C PRO A 13 23.25 16.44 -23.07
N ASP A 14 24.35 15.85 -23.54
CA ASP A 14 24.91 14.61 -22.97
C ASP A 14 25.49 14.84 -21.56
N GLU A 15 26.11 16.00 -21.33
CA GLU A 15 26.56 16.40 -19.99
C GLU A 15 25.38 16.58 -19.03
N LYS A 16 24.23 17.09 -19.50
CA LYS A 16 23.02 17.20 -18.68
C LYS A 16 22.47 15.83 -18.30
N PHE A 17 22.41 14.87 -19.23
CA PHE A 17 21.96 13.51 -18.91
C PHE A 17 22.89 12.82 -17.92
N SER A 18 24.20 12.96 -18.12
CA SER A 18 25.21 12.40 -17.22
C SER A 18 25.13 13.04 -15.82
N ALA A 19 24.93 14.35 -15.75
CA ALA A 19 24.73 15.05 -14.48
C ALA A 19 23.47 14.59 -13.75
N VAL A 20 22.37 14.34 -14.46
CA VAL A 20 21.14 13.79 -13.86
C VAL A 20 21.37 12.38 -13.32
N ALA A 21 22.07 11.51 -14.05
CA ALA A 21 22.38 10.16 -13.60
C ALA A 21 23.23 10.18 -12.31
N ASN A 22 24.29 10.98 -12.29
CA ASN A 22 25.16 11.12 -11.12
C ASN A 22 24.41 11.67 -9.90
N LEU A 23 23.57 12.70 -10.09
CA LEU A 23 22.75 13.26 -9.02
C LEU A 23 21.72 12.25 -8.50
N LYS A 24 21.16 11.40 -9.37
CA LYS A 24 20.28 10.30 -8.97
C LYS A 24 21.04 9.32 -8.08
N GLU A 25 22.23 8.87 -8.48
CA GLU A 25 23.02 7.92 -7.69
C GLU A 25 23.38 8.48 -6.31
N GLN A 26 23.80 9.75 -6.24
CA GLN A 26 24.07 10.43 -4.99
C GLN A 26 22.81 10.56 -4.12
N LEU A 27 21.65 10.78 -4.74
CA LEU A 27 20.39 10.87 -4.01
C LEU A 27 20.02 9.54 -3.35
N GLU A 28 20.19 8.41 -4.04
CA GLU A 28 19.94 7.07 -3.46
C GLU A 28 20.88 6.77 -2.29
N GLU A 29 22.18 7.08 -2.45
CA GLU A 29 23.17 6.90 -1.39
C GLU A 29 22.86 7.76 -0.15
N ASN A 30 22.42 9.00 -0.37
CA ASN A 30 21.97 9.88 0.70
C ASN A 30 20.71 9.35 1.38
N PHE A 31 19.77 8.71 0.66
CA PHE A 31 18.59 8.11 1.28
C PHE A 31 18.96 6.95 2.20
N ILE A 32 19.89 6.09 1.80
CA ILE A 32 20.38 4.99 2.63
C ILE A 32 21.06 5.55 3.88
N SER A 33 22.02 6.45 3.69
CA SER A 33 22.79 7.06 4.79
C SER A 33 21.91 7.81 5.79
N LEU A 34 20.94 8.60 5.29
CA LEU A 34 19.96 9.28 6.14
C LEU A 34 19.06 8.27 6.86
N GLY A 35 18.62 7.22 6.18
CA GLY A 35 17.81 6.15 6.78
C GLY A 35 18.51 5.49 7.96
N GLN A 36 19.80 5.16 7.81
CA GLN A 36 20.65 4.60 8.86
C GLN A 36 20.76 5.52 10.08
N LEU A 37 21.21 6.77 9.88
CA LEU A 37 21.40 7.74 10.96
C LEU A 37 20.09 8.06 11.69
N LEU A 38 19.00 8.25 10.93
CA LEU A 38 17.68 8.50 11.50
C LEU A 38 17.16 7.27 12.26
N SER A 39 17.47 6.06 11.80
CA SER A 39 17.11 4.83 12.50
C SER A 39 17.81 4.74 13.84
N GLU A 40 19.13 4.98 13.87
CA GLU A 40 19.91 4.98 15.11
C GLU A 40 19.41 6.03 16.11
N ILE A 41 19.21 7.28 15.64
CA ILE A 41 18.65 8.36 16.46
C ILE A 41 17.29 7.97 17.05
N LYS A 42 16.43 7.35 16.25
CA LYS A 42 15.09 6.94 16.68
C LYS A 42 15.13 5.78 17.68
N ARG A 43 15.92 4.73 17.41
CA ARG A 43 16.08 3.55 18.27
C ARG A 43 16.68 3.93 19.63
N SER A 44 17.72 4.75 19.63
CA SER A 44 18.41 5.24 20.83
C SER A 44 17.72 6.43 21.49
N LYS A 45 16.58 6.90 20.93
CA LYS A 45 15.81 8.06 21.41
C LYS A 45 16.65 9.33 21.59
N LEU A 46 17.64 9.55 20.73
CA LEU A 46 18.58 10.67 20.88
C LEU A 46 17.91 12.04 20.76
N PHE A 47 16.76 12.10 20.09
CA PHE A 47 15.91 13.30 20.00
C PHE A 47 15.44 13.82 21.37
N LEU A 48 15.39 12.96 22.41
CA LEU A 48 15.09 13.38 23.79
C LEU A 48 16.20 14.29 24.35
N PHE A 49 17.48 14.04 24.01
CA PHE A 49 18.59 14.91 24.44
C PHE A 49 18.51 16.31 23.85
N LYS A 50 17.79 16.45 22.73
CA LYS A 50 17.51 17.73 22.08
C LYS A 50 16.23 18.40 22.60
N GLY A 51 15.56 17.79 23.58
CA GLY A 51 14.35 18.34 24.22
C GLY A 51 13.04 18.04 23.50
N TYR A 52 13.04 17.15 22.51
CA TYR A 52 11.83 16.76 21.79
C TYR A 52 11.23 15.49 22.38
N GLU A 53 9.90 15.45 22.55
CA GLU A 53 9.22 14.23 23.04
C GLU A 53 8.96 13.20 21.93
N LYS A 54 8.85 13.67 20.68
CA LYS A 54 8.52 12.84 19.52
C LYS A 54 9.59 13.00 18.45
N PHE A 55 10.03 11.88 17.90
CA PHE A 55 10.98 11.85 16.78
C PHE A 55 10.52 12.68 15.58
N LYS A 56 9.22 12.68 15.28
CA LYS A 56 8.63 13.49 14.20
C LYS A 56 8.90 14.99 14.39
N ASP A 57 8.64 15.49 15.59
CA ASP A 57 8.76 16.92 15.89
C ASP A 57 10.22 17.36 15.81
N PHE A 58 11.14 16.48 16.23
CA PHE A 58 12.58 16.69 16.09
C PHE A 58 13.02 16.84 14.62
N VAL A 59 12.66 15.89 13.75
CA VAL A 59 13.12 15.93 12.34
C VAL A 59 12.50 17.09 11.55
N GLU A 60 11.27 17.46 11.88
CA GLU A 60 10.58 18.58 11.23
C GLU A 60 11.18 19.92 11.67
N ALA A 61 11.52 20.08 12.96
CA ALA A 61 12.06 21.33 13.49
C ALA A 61 13.54 21.55 13.14
N GLU A 62 14.39 20.53 13.30
CA GLU A 62 15.85 20.66 13.15
C GLU A 62 16.32 20.56 11.70
N TYR A 63 15.65 19.71 10.89
CA TYR A 63 16.11 19.37 9.54
C TYR A 63 15.10 19.73 8.44
N GLN A 64 13.93 20.25 8.79
CA GLN A 64 12.87 20.60 7.82
C GLN A 64 12.45 19.41 6.95
N LEU A 65 12.63 18.18 7.47
CA LEU A 65 12.19 16.95 6.82
C LEU A 65 10.81 16.57 7.33
N SER A 66 9.90 16.25 6.42
CA SER A 66 8.58 15.76 6.83
C SER A 66 8.71 14.47 7.62
N GLY A 67 7.92 14.32 8.69
CA GLY A 67 7.90 13.09 9.47
C GLY A 67 7.57 11.85 8.65
N SER A 68 6.82 12.00 7.56
CA SER A 68 6.51 10.90 6.64
C SER A 68 7.70 10.47 5.80
N LEU A 69 8.53 11.40 5.30
CA LEU A 69 9.76 11.06 4.60
C LEU A 69 10.77 10.43 5.54
N ALA A 70 11.02 11.04 6.70
CA ALA A 70 11.91 10.49 7.71
C ALA A 70 11.47 9.09 8.15
N GLY A 71 10.17 8.89 8.38
CA GLY A 71 9.60 7.59 8.69
C GLY A 71 9.84 6.55 7.59
N ARG A 72 9.63 6.93 6.32
CA ARG A 72 9.91 6.04 5.18
C ARG A 72 11.39 5.67 5.09
N LEU A 73 12.31 6.63 5.19
CA LEU A 73 13.76 6.38 5.16
C LEU A 73 14.19 5.38 6.23
N VAL A 74 13.86 5.67 7.50
CA VAL A 74 14.16 4.78 8.64
C VAL A 74 13.64 3.37 8.38
N SER A 75 12.36 3.27 8.04
CA SER A 75 11.72 1.98 7.88
C SER A 75 12.07 1.23 6.58
N THR A 76 12.82 1.85 5.69
CA THR A 76 13.43 1.20 4.52
C THR A 76 14.74 0.58 4.92
N PHE A 77 15.59 1.36 5.60
CA PHE A 77 16.84 0.88 6.16
C PHE A 77 16.60 -0.29 7.13
N ASP A 78 15.69 -0.13 8.10
CA ASP A 78 15.37 -1.16 9.09
C ASP A 78 14.90 -2.48 8.46
N LEU A 79 14.15 -2.40 7.36
CA LEU A 79 13.57 -3.60 6.73
C LEU A 79 14.57 -4.27 5.79
N PHE A 80 15.10 -3.52 4.82
CA PHE A 80 15.87 -4.12 3.73
C PHE A 80 17.31 -4.40 4.15
N ILE A 81 17.93 -3.50 4.91
CA ILE A 81 19.34 -3.66 5.31
C ILE A 81 19.42 -4.40 6.65
N GLU A 82 18.69 -3.99 7.68
CA GLU A 82 18.85 -4.59 9.01
C GLU A 82 18.08 -5.91 9.21
N GLU A 83 16.84 -6.00 8.75
CA GLU A 83 16.01 -7.21 8.92
C GLU A 83 16.30 -8.26 7.83
N MET A 84 16.42 -7.83 6.58
CA MET A 84 16.62 -8.73 5.43
C MET A 84 18.08 -8.94 5.04
N ASP A 85 19.02 -8.19 5.63
CA ASP A 85 20.46 -8.30 5.36
C ASP A 85 20.82 -8.13 3.87
N ILE A 86 20.09 -7.27 3.15
CA ILE A 86 20.39 -6.92 1.76
C ILE A 86 21.54 -5.91 1.73
N ASP A 87 22.50 -6.13 0.83
CA ASP A 87 23.64 -5.24 0.65
C ASP A 87 23.21 -3.81 0.25
N GLU A 88 23.90 -2.80 0.79
CA GLU A 88 23.59 -1.39 0.51
C GLU A 88 23.71 -1.04 -0.97
N GLY A 89 24.61 -1.71 -1.71
CA GLY A 89 24.77 -1.57 -3.15
C GLY A 89 23.52 -2.04 -3.90
N GLU A 90 22.99 -3.20 -3.55
CA GLU A 90 21.76 -3.73 -4.14
C GLU A 90 20.55 -2.83 -3.81
N VAL A 91 20.43 -2.37 -2.56
CA VAL A 91 19.39 -1.41 -2.14
C VAL A 91 19.48 -0.10 -2.94
N LYS A 92 20.70 0.39 -3.21
CA LYS A 92 20.95 1.59 -4.03
C LYS A 92 20.56 1.39 -5.50
N GLU A 93 20.86 0.22 -6.05
CA GLU A 93 20.51 -0.14 -7.44
C GLU A 93 19.00 -0.28 -7.63
N ILE A 94 18.32 -0.98 -6.70
CA ILE A 94 16.84 -1.04 -6.69
C ILE A 94 16.27 0.37 -6.54
N GLY A 95 16.80 1.16 -5.61
CA GLY A 95 16.41 2.56 -5.41
C GLY A 95 15.14 2.74 -4.59
N PHE A 96 15.09 3.87 -3.91
CA PHE A 96 14.16 4.15 -2.81
C PHE A 96 12.68 3.99 -3.20
N ASP A 97 12.28 4.50 -4.35
CA ASP A 97 10.87 4.47 -4.78
C ASP A 97 10.35 3.05 -5.02
N ARG A 98 11.17 2.17 -5.63
CA ARG A 98 10.78 0.77 -5.88
C ARG A 98 10.71 -0.01 -4.57
N LEU A 99 11.66 0.22 -3.66
CA LEU A 99 11.63 -0.34 -2.31
C LEU A 99 10.37 0.08 -1.54
N GLN A 100 9.94 1.34 -1.65
CA GLN A 100 8.68 1.79 -1.04
C GLN A 100 7.45 1.09 -1.61
N MET A 101 7.48 0.72 -2.89
CA MET A 101 6.36 0.07 -3.56
C MET A 101 6.19 -1.39 -3.12
N ILE A 102 7.29 -2.12 -2.95
CA ILE A 102 7.26 -3.54 -2.57
C ILE A 102 7.14 -3.74 -1.06
N LYS A 103 7.58 -2.77 -0.25
CA LYS A 103 7.60 -2.87 1.20
C LYS A 103 6.28 -3.36 1.85
N PRO A 104 5.07 -2.92 1.44
CA PRO A 104 3.82 -3.40 2.02
C PRO A 104 3.61 -4.92 1.88
N PHE A 105 4.24 -5.55 0.90
CA PHE A 105 4.14 -6.98 0.65
C PHE A 105 5.13 -7.79 1.49
N MET A 106 6.17 -7.16 2.02
CA MET A 106 7.24 -7.84 2.78
C MET A 106 6.86 -8.11 4.24
N GLN A 107 6.10 -7.20 4.86
CA GLN A 107 5.88 -7.22 6.32
C GLN A 107 5.15 -8.48 6.85
N LYS A 108 4.45 -9.21 5.97
CA LYS A 108 3.71 -10.44 6.32
C LYS A 108 4.05 -11.64 5.42
N ALA A 109 4.99 -11.45 4.50
CA ALA A 109 5.43 -12.50 3.57
C ALA A 109 6.48 -13.40 4.23
N ASP A 110 6.51 -14.66 3.77
CA ASP A 110 7.62 -15.56 4.04
C ASP A 110 8.88 -15.15 3.24
N TRP A 111 10.00 -15.78 3.55
CA TRP A 111 11.29 -15.43 2.94
C TRP A 111 11.30 -15.60 1.42
N GLN A 112 10.65 -16.64 0.89
CA GLN A 112 10.61 -16.88 -0.56
C GLN A 112 9.87 -15.75 -1.29
N LEU A 113 8.70 -15.36 -0.78
CA LEU A 113 7.94 -14.29 -1.39
C LEU A 113 8.63 -12.92 -1.22
N ARG A 114 9.38 -12.72 -0.12
CA ARG A 114 10.21 -11.52 0.06
C ARG A 114 11.30 -11.42 -1.01
N ASP A 115 12.06 -12.50 -1.23
CA ASP A 115 13.13 -12.53 -2.23
C ASP A 115 12.57 -12.31 -3.65
N GLU A 116 11.43 -12.90 -3.97
CA GLU A 116 10.75 -12.66 -5.26
C GLU A 116 10.43 -11.18 -5.48
N TRP A 117 9.98 -10.48 -4.44
CA TRP A 117 9.62 -9.07 -4.54
C TRP A 117 10.85 -8.17 -4.65
N VAL A 118 11.96 -8.51 -4.00
CA VAL A 118 13.25 -7.83 -4.17
C VAL A 118 13.70 -7.98 -5.63
N HIS A 119 13.73 -9.20 -6.14
CA HIS A 119 14.12 -9.50 -7.52
C HIS A 119 13.22 -8.78 -8.54
N LYS A 120 11.90 -8.80 -8.36
CA LYS A 120 10.95 -8.03 -9.20
C LYS A 120 11.24 -6.53 -9.16
N ALA A 121 11.64 -5.98 -8.01
CA ALA A 121 11.95 -4.56 -7.90
C ALA A 121 13.28 -4.19 -8.55
N GLU A 122 14.25 -5.10 -8.56
CA GLU A 122 15.53 -4.94 -9.23
C GLU A 122 15.33 -4.88 -10.76
N GLU A 123 14.64 -5.89 -11.31
CA GLU A 123 14.50 -6.06 -12.76
C GLU A 123 13.48 -5.12 -13.41
N MET A 124 12.37 -4.81 -12.73
CA MET A 124 11.28 -4.07 -13.35
C MET A 124 11.49 -2.55 -13.22
N PRO A 125 11.29 -1.78 -14.32
CA PRO A 125 11.18 -0.32 -14.23
C PRO A 125 10.03 0.11 -13.33
N THR A 126 10.16 1.25 -12.65
CA THR A 126 9.18 1.76 -11.67
C THR A 126 7.74 1.81 -12.19
N LYS A 127 7.54 2.13 -13.47
CA LYS A 127 6.20 2.17 -14.08
C LYS A 127 5.60 0.77 -14.19
N GLU A 128 6.36 -0.19 -14.70
CA GLU A 128 5.91 -1.57 -14.91
C GLU A 128 5.67 -2.27 -13.58
N LEU A 129 6.56 -2.08 -12.59
CA LEU A 129 6.36 -2.59 -11.24
C LEU A 129 5.05 -2.07 -10.62
N ARG A 130 4.71 -0.81 -10.88
CA ARG A 130 3.46 -0.20 -10.39
C ARG A 130 2.24 -0.81 -11.05
N GLU A 131 2.30 -1.04 -12.35
CA GLU A 131 1.23 -1.67 -13.12
C GLU A 131 1.04 -3.13 -12.68
N HIS A 132 2.13 -3.87 -12.49
CA HIS A 132 2.13 -5.24 -11.96
C HIS A 132 1.47 -5.33 -10.58
N ILE A 133 1.88 -4.47 -9.64
CA ILE A 133 1.28 -4.37 -8.30
C ILE A 133 -0.21 -4.03 -8.38
N LYS A 134 -0.61 -3.14 -9.29
CA LYS A 134 -2.01 -2.75 -9.47
C LYS A 134 -2.85 -3.91 -9.98
N GLU A 135 -2.33 -4.67 -10.95
CA GLU A 135 -3.02 -5.83 -11.51
C GLU A 135 -3.13 -6.96 -10.47
N LEU A 136 -2.08 -7.23 -9.70
CA LEU A 136 -2.14 -8.18 -8.58
C LEU A 136 -3.22 -7.81 -7.57
N LYS A 137 -3.26 -6.55 -7.13
CA LYS A 137 -4.32 -6.08 -6.21
C LYS A 137 -5.72 -6.14 -6.80
N LYS A 138 -5.84 -6.02 -8.12
CA LYS A 138 -7.11 -6.15 -8.83
C LYS A 138 -7.54 -7.62 -8.86
N GLN A 139 -6.63 -8.52 -9.18
CA GLN A 139 -6.86 -9.97 -9.16
C GLN A 139 -7.18 -10.49 -7.75
N GLU A 140 -6.51 -9.99 -6.72
CA GLU A 140 -6.86 -10.31 -5.33
C GLU A 140 -8.29 -9.86 -5.00
N LYS A 141 -8.68 -8.65 -5.40
CA LYS A 141 -10.06 -8.16 -5.20
C LYS A 141 -11.10 -8.90 -6.02
N GLU A 142 -10.77 -9.33 -7.23
CA GLU A 142 -11.66 -10.08 -8.10
C GLU A 142 -11.75 -11.56 -7.65
N GLY A 143 -10.66 -12.11 -7.11
CA GLY A 143 -10.62 -13.45 -6.50
C GLY A 143 -11.28 -13.50 -5.12
N ASP A 144 -11.31 -12.38 -4.40
CA ASP A 144 -12.02 -12.19 -3.12
C ASP A 144 -13.45 -11.65 -3.31
N THR A 145 -14.02 -11.76 -4.51
CA THR A 145 -15.44 -11.50 -4.69
C THR A 145 -16.23 -12.66 -4.07
N ASP A 146 -16.60 -12.54 -2.79
CA ASP A 146 -17.49 -13.49 -2.15
C ASP A 146 -18.78 -13.56 -2.99
N LEU A 147 -19.12 -14.75 -3.49
CA LEU A 147 -20.36 -14.98 -4.24
C LEU A 147 -21.59 -14.51 -3.45
N LYS A 148 -21.49 -14.47 -2.12
CA LYS A 148 -22.50 -13.89 -1.23
C LYS A 148 -22.62 -12.38 -1.40
N ASP A 149 -21.51 -11.65 -1.51
CA ASP A 149 -21.52 -10.20 -1.73
C ASP A 149 -22.12 -9.84 -3.09
N VAL A 150 -21.75 -10.59 -4.14
CA VAL A 150 -22.37 -10.45 -5.48
C VAL A 150 -23.87 -10.70 -5.42
N TYR A 151 -24.30 -11.76 -4.74
CA TYR A 151 -25.71 -12.08 -4.59
C TYR A 151 -26.46 -10.97 -3.84
N VAL A 152 -25.89 -10.47 -2.74
CA VAL A 152 -26.48 -9.38 -1.94
C VAL A 152 -26.63 -8.12 -2.77
N ASP A 153 -25.59 -7.69 -3.49
CA ASP A 153 -25.65 -6.46 -4.28
C ASP A 153 -26.67 -6.56 -5.43
N GLN A 154 -26.68 -7.67 -6.18
CA GLN A 154 -27.69 -7.89 -7.23
C GLN A 154 -29.12 -7.84 -6.69
N TYR A 155 -29.36 -8.46 -5.53
CA TYR A 155 -30.70 -8.48 -4.94
C TYR A 155 -31.11 -7.10 -4.40
N LEU A 156 -30.18 -6.38 -3.74
CA LEU A 156 -30.44 -5.03 -3.24
C LEU A 156 -30.69 -4.04 -4.37
N GLU A 157 -29.93 -4.10 -5.48
CA GLU A 157 -30.18 -3.25 -6.66
C GLU A 157 -31.57 -3.49 -7.25
N LYS A 158 -31.97 -4.77 -7.39
CA LYS A 158 -33.32 -5.12 -7.84
C LYS A 158 -34.40 -4.55 -6.93
N MET A 159 -34.21 -4.60 -5.61
CA MET A 159 -35.15 -4.04 -4.64
C MET A 159 -35.17 -2.51 -4.68
N ILE A 160 -34.01 -1.85 -4.74
CA ILE A 160 -33.89 -0.38 -4.87
C ILE A 160 -34.65 0.09 -6.12
N SER A 161 -34.45 -0.58 -7.25
CA SER A 161 -35.15 -0.31 -8.51
C SER A 161 -36.65 -0.54 -8.39
N TRP A 162 -37.07 -1.68 -7.83
CA TRP A 162 -38.48 -2.02 -7.68
C TRP A 162 -39.24 -1.07 -6.74
N PHE A 163 -38.64 -0.72 -5.61
CA PHE A 163 -39.20 0.27 -4.67
C PHE A 163 -38.95 1.72 -5.09
N ASN A 164 -38.21 1.93 -6.19
CA ASN A 164 -37.73 3.22 -6.69
C ASN A 164 -37.25 4.15 -5.57
N CYS A 165 -36.28 3.69 -4.78
CA CYS A 165 -35.83 4.42 -3.59
C CYS A 165 -34.35 4.27 -3.32
N SER A 166 -33.79 5.14 -2.47
CA SER A 166 -32.40 5.02 -2.05
C SER A 166 -32.17 3.78 -1.17
N ARG A 167 -30.93 3.32 -1.04
CA ARG A 167 -30.57 2.20 -0.14
C ARG A 167 -30.95 2.48 1.32
N LYS A 168 -30.84 3.75 1.77
CA LYS A 168 -31.28 4.17 3.11
C LYS A 168 -32.79 3.99 3.31
N GLU A 169 -33.56 4.36 2.29
CA GLU A 169 -35.02 4.25 2.30
C GLU A 169 -35.47 2.78 2.19
N LEU A 170 -34.77 1.97 1.40
CA LEU A 170 -35.01 0.52 1.35
C LEU A 170 -34.82 -0.12 2.73
N ASN A 171 -33.76 0.22 3.45
CA ASN A 171 -33.51 -0.29 4.80
C ASN A 171 -34.63 0.09 5.77
N PHE A 172 -35.16 1.33 5.68
CA PHE A 172 -36.31 1.74 6.49
C PHE A 172 -37.55 0.89 6.18
N LYS A 173 -37.87 0.67 4.90
CA LYS A 173 -39.00 -0.17 4.47
C LYS A 173 -38.84 -1.63 4.92
N LEU A 174 -37.63 -2.19 4.84
CA LEU A 174 -37.33 -3.53 5.32
C LEU A 174 -37.49 -3.64 6.84
N ALA A 175 -37.07 -2.62 7.59
CA ALA A 175 -37.27 -2.59 9.04
C ALA A 175 -38.76 -2.62 9.41
N LEU A 176 -39.61 -1.86 8.69
CA LEU A 176 -41.06 -1.93 8.87
C LEU A 176 -41.63 -3.31 8.52
N TYR A 177 -41.12 -3.95 7.46
CA TYR A 177 -41.56 -5.29 7.07
C TYR A 177 -41.24 -6.35 8.13
N PHE A 178 -40.07 -6.27 8.75
CA PHE A 178 -39.61 -7.24 9.76
C PHE A 178 -40.06 -6.90 11.20
N GLN A 179 -40.69 -5.76 11.45
CA GLN A 179 -40.93 -5.25 12.81
C GLN A 179 -41.76 -6.22 13.69
N ASP A 180 -42.74 -6.90 13.10
CA ASP A 180 -43.67 -7.81 13.78
C ASP A 180 -43.47 -9.27 13.35
N ALA A 181 -42.36 -9.57 12.67
CA ALA A 181 -42.15 -10.87 12.07
C ALA A 181 -41.61 -11.89 13.08
N ASP A 182 -42.00 -13.16 12.94
CA ASP A 182 -41.45 -14.25 13.74
C ASP A 182 -40.00 -14.54 13.31
N LEU A 183 -39.06 -14.11 14.15
CA LEU A 183 -37.63 -14.25 13.89
C LEU A 183 -37.17 -15.71 13.89
N ASP A 184 -37.82 -16.60 14.64
CA ASP A 184 -37.47 -18.03 14.67
C ASP A 184 -37.92 -18.73 13.39
N GLU A 185 -39.10 -18.38 12.87
CA GLU A 185 -39.55 -18.84 11.55
C GLU A 185 -38.66 -18.31 10.43
N ILE A 186 -38.37 -17.00 10.43
CA ILE A 186 -37.46 -16.38 9.44
C ILE A 186 -36.08 -17.05 9.48
N LYS A 187 -35.53 -17.31 10.67
CA LYS A 187 -34.23 -17.96 10.82
C LYS A 187 -34.21 -19.36 10.22
N LYS A 188 -35.30 -20.13 10.35
CA LYS A 188 -35.42 -21.44 9.69
C LYS A 188 -35.42 -21.30 8.17
N ILE A 189 -36.21 -20.36 7.63
CA ILE A 189 -36.28 -20.10 6.19
C ILE A 189 -34.93 -19.66 5.63
N VAL A 190 -34.24 -18.73 6.30
CA VAL A 190 -32.92 -18.24 5.89
C VAL A 190 -31.89 -19.36 5.88
N LYS A 191 -31.86 -20.21 6.92
CA LYS A 191 -30.95 -21.36 6.97
C LYS A 191 -31.16 -22.32 5.79
N GLU A 192 -32.40 -22.63 5.46
CA GLU A 192 -32.71 -23.51 4.34
C GLU A 192 -32.27 -22.90 3.00
N ARG A 193 -32.60 -21.62 2.77
CA ARG A 193 -32.19 -20.91 1.55
C ARG A 193 -30.68 -20.76 1.42
N GLN A 194 -29.99 -20.49 2.53
CA GLN A 194 -28.54 -20.41 2.56
C GLN A 194 -27.92 -21.77 2.21
N ARG A 195 -28.45 -22.87 2.77
CA ARG A 195 -27.99 -24.22 2.44
C ARG A 195 -28.17 -24.54 0.96
N VAL A 196 -29.32 -24.21 0.38
CA VAL A 196 -29.57 -24.41 -1.06
C VAL A 196 -28.61 -23.58 -1.92
N PHE A 197 -28.38 -22.31 -1.56
CA PHE A 197 -27.44 -21.44 -2.27
C PHE A 197 -26.00 -21.97 -2.23
N GLU A 198 -25.54 -22.42 -1.06
CA GLU A 198 -24.20 -23.00 -0.89
C GLU A 198 -24.05 -24.33 -1.64
N GLN A 199 -25.12 -25.13 -1.73
CA GLN A 199 -25.12 -26.36 -2.52
C GLN A 199 -25.02 -26.10 -4.02
N THR A 200 -25.86 -25.21 -4.58
CA THR A 200 -25.84 -24.89 -6.02
C THR A 200 -24.57 -24.18 -6.47
N THR A 201 -23.97 -23.35 -5.61
CA THR A 201 -22.70 -22.67 -5.92
C THR A 201 -21.50 -23.60 -5.85
N ASN A 202 -21.54 -24.65 -5.02
CA ASN A 202 -20.49 -25.68 -4.99
C ASN A 202 -20.59 -26.66 -6.16
N THR A 203 -21.79 -27.07 -6.60
CA THR A 203 -21.95 -27.96 -7.78
C THR A 203 -21.54 -27.31 -9.10
N ASN A 204 -21.58 -25.98 -9.20
CA ASN A 204 -21.14 -25.23 -10.39
C ASN A 204 -19.62 -24.95 -10.43
N LYS A 205 -18.88 -25.33 -9.38
CA LYS A 205 -17.41 -25.21 -9.32
C LYS A 205 -16.68 -26.53 -9.64
N GLU A 206 -17.41 -27.64 -9.76
CA GLU A 206 -16.93 -28.94 -10.28
C GLU A 206 -17.16 -29.06 -11.79
#